data_AF-I2C5X5-F1
#
_entry.id   AF-I2C5X5-F1
#
_cell.length_a   1.000
_cell.length_b   1.000
_cell.length_c   1.000
_cell.angle_alpha   90.00
_cell.angle_beta   90.00
_cell.angle_gamma   90.00
#
_symmetry.space_group_name_H-M   'P 1'
#
loop_
_entity.id
_entity.type
_entity.pdbx_description
1 polymer ?
#
loop_
_entity_poly.entity_id
_entity_poly.type
_entity_poly.pdbx_seq_one_letter_code
_entity_poly.pdbx_strand_id
1 'polypeptide(L)'
;MPYNVVNGENLKKELLTNAKKLDESRKPFTGQKVNVPWLNKEKYEAYEIDGKVKTKGKIRDVSRRVYTMKDIDLNQKNRKGFTNLQLMKNGNAPFAKDGTQINLHHLIQEEPGTMLEIPESWHNKYSDVLHGLKGNGQSFRNDPVLDKQYKSFRRRYWRWRAQQFENQE
;
A
#
# COMPACT_ATOMS: atom_id res chain seq x y z
N MET A 1 47.58 -28.90 -7.44
CA MET A 1 46.48 -27.92 -7.37
C MET A 1 45.65 -28.26 -6.12
N PRO A 2 45.62 -27.42 -5.07
CA PRO A 2 44.81 -27.75 -3.90
C PRO A 2 43.33 -27.54 -4.24
N TYR A 3 42.52 -28.56 -3.98
CA TYR A 3 41.08 -28.47 -4.02
C TYR A 3 40.63 -27.52 -2.90
N ASN A 4 40.04 -26.38 -3.27
CA ASN A 4 39.35 -25.51 -2.32
C ASN A 4 38.12 -26.28 -1.81
N VAL A 5 38.27 -26.94 -0.66
CA VAL A 5 37.17 -27.59 0.05
C VAL A 5 36.28 -26.47 0.59
N VAL A 6 35.25 -26.13 -0.17
CA VAL A 6 34.26 -25.14 0.26
C VAL A 6 33.55 -25.72 1.49
N ASN A 7 33.75 -25.09 2.64
CA ASN A 7 33.14 -25.53 3.90
C ASN A 7 31.61 -25.32 3.85
N GLY A 8 30.90 -26.38 3.44
CA GLY A 8 29.46 -26.38 3.26
C GLY A 8 28.66 -26.06 4.53
N GLU A 9 29.22 -26.28 5.72
CA GLU A 9 28.58 -25.91 6.98
C GLU A 9 28.61 -24.40 7.25
N ASN A 10 29.72 -23.74 6.90
CA ASN A 10 29.82 -22.29 6.99
C ASN A 10 28.88 -21.61 5.99
N LEU A 11 28.80 -22.12 4.75
CA LEU A 11 27.83 -21.62 3.77
C LEU A 11 26.38 -21.82 4.24
N LYS A 12 26.04 -22.98 4.81
CA LYS A 12 24.70 -23.22 5.36
C LYS A 12 24.39 -22.27 6.52
N LYS A 13 25.32 -22.06 7.45
CA LYS A 13 25.14 -21.11 8.57
C LYS A 13 25.04 -19.67 8.09
N GLU A 14 25.81 -19.28 7.08
CA GLU A 14 25.75 -17.95 6.48
C GLU A 14 24.43 -17.72 5.73
N LEU A 15 23.98 -18.69 4.93
CA LEU A 15 22.67 -18.68 4.28
C LEU A 15 21.52 -18.65 5.30
N LEU A 16 21.60 -19.43 6.37
CA LEU A 16 20.61 -19.43 7.46
C LEU A 16 20.62 -18.10 8.22
N THR A 17 21.78 -17.51 8.48
CA THR A 17 21.90 -16.20 9.14
C THR A 17 21.35 -15.08 8.24
N ASN A 18 21.62 -15.14 6.94
CA ASN A 18 21.08 -14.21 5.95
C ASN A 18 19.58 -14.41 5.69
N ALA A 19 19.08 -15.64 5.78
CA ALA A 19 17.65 -15.94 5.72
C ALA A 19 16.90 -15.51 7.00
N LYS A 20 17.56 -15.60 8.17
CA LYS A 20 17.04 -15.14 9.48
C LYS A 20 17.05 -13.62 9.63
N LYS A 21 17.91 -12.89 8.91
CA LYS A 21 17.73 -11.44 8.68
C LYS A 21 16.52 -11.26 7.77
N LEU A 22 15.32 -11.43 8.34
CA LEU A 22 14.06 -11.24 7.63
C LEU A 22 14.08 -9.83 7.02
N ASP A 23 14.22 -9.76 5.69
CA ASP A 23 14.23 -8.50 4.95
C ASP A 23 13.01 -7.69 5.42
N GLU A 24 13.24 -6.58 6.13
CA GLU A 24 12.16 -5.83 6.77
C GLU A 24 11.13 -5.36 5.74
N SER A 25 11.55 -5.22 4.47
CA SER A 25 10.65 -4.93 3.36
C SER A 25 9.71 -6.06 2.97
N ARG A 26 9.87 -7.27 3.52
CA ARG A 26 8.98 -8.42 3.31
C ARG A 26 7.96 -8.60 4.42
N LYS A 27 8.14 -7.98 5.58
CA LYS A 27 7.15 -8.01 6.67
C LYS A 27 5.82 -7.44 6.17
N PRO A 28 4.66 -8.07 6.43
CA PRO A 28 3.37 -7.46 6.12
C PRO A 28 3.25 -6.06 6.72
N PHE A 29 2.45 -5.20 6.09
CA PHE A 29 2.11 -3.92 6.73
C PHE A 29 1.22 -4.21 7.95
N THR A 30 1.34 -3.36 8.96
CA THR A 30 0.44 -3.34 10.11
C THR A 30 -0.34 -2.03 10.10
N GLY A 31 -1.49 -1.99 10.76
CA GLY A 31 -2.30 -0.79 10.85
C GLY A 31 -2.95 -0.66 12.21
N GLN A 32 -2.88 0.53 12.80
CA GLN A 32 -3.58 0.84 14.05
C GLN A 32 -4.69 1.83 13.77
N LYS A 33 -5.93 1.48 14.15
CA LYS A 33 -7.08 2.38 14.02
C LYS A 33 -6.88 3.58 14.94
N VAL A 34 -7.09 4.79 14.43
CA VAL A 34 -6.99 6.04 15.19
C VAL A 34 -8.29 6.82 15.15
N ASN A 35 -8.62 7.49 16.26
CA ASN A 35 -9.79 8.35 16.34
C ASN A 35 -9.43 9.76 15.86
N VAL A 36 -10.09 10.21 14.80
CA VAL A 36 -9.92 11.55 14.23
C VAL A 36 -11.23 12.30 14.43
N PRO A 37 -11.32 13.28 15.35
CA PRO A 37 -12.59 13.91 15.74
C PRO A 37 -13.35 14.56 14.58
N TRP A 38 -12.63 15.17 13.64
CA TRP A 38 -13.19 15.88 12.49
C TRP A 38 -13.53 14.97 11.30
N LEU A 39 -13.18 13.68 11.35
CA LEU A 39 -13.44 12.77 10.25
C LEU A 39 -14.93 12.42 10.16
N ASN A 40 -15.47 12.36 8.95
CA ASN A 40 -16.80 11.78 8.74
C ASN A 40 -16.75 10.27 9.06
N LYS A 41 -17.12 9.90 10.29
CA LYS A 41 -17.06 8.53 10.82
C LYS A 41 -18.10 7.59 10.21
N GLU A 42 -19.09 8.12 9.51
CA GLU A 42 -20.06 7.31 8.76
C GLU A 42 -19.41 6.73 7.51
N LYS A 43 -18.62 7.53 6.80
CA LYS A 43 -17.99 7.15 5.54
C LYS A 43 -16.58 6.59 5.68
N TYR A 44 -15.81 7.11 6.63
CA TYR A 44 -14.38 6.86 6.73
C TYR A 44 -13.94 6.40 8.12
N GLU A 45 -12.85 5.65 8.12
CA GLU A 45 -12.02 5.38 9.28
C GLU A 45 -10.59 5.86 9.01
N ALA A 46 -9.77 5.96 10.05
CA ALA A 46 -8.37 6.34 9.92
C ALA A 46 -7.48 5.26 10.54
N TYR A 47 -6.41 4.93 9.83
CA TYR A 47 -5.40 3.98 10.28
C TYR A 47 -4.01 4.58 10.14
N GLU A 48 -3.17 4.42 11.16
CA GLU A 48 -1.72 4.59 11.03
C GLU A 48 -1.14 3.29 10.48
N ILE A 49 -0.71 3.32 9.22
CA ILE A 49 -0.12 2.17 8.56
C ILE A 49 1.38 2.21 8.81
N ASP A 50 1.91 1.13 9.37
CA ASP A 50 3.34 0.92 9.51
C ASP A 50 3.85 -0.10 8.50
N GLY A 51 4.94 0.25 7.81
CA GLY A 51 5.54 -0.64 6.84
C GLY A 51 6.76 -0.06 6.13
N LYS A 52 7.63 -0.95 5.68
CA LYS A 52 8.82 -0.63 4.88
C LYS A 52 8.76 -1.29 3.52
N VAL A 53 9.27 -0.66 2.46
CA VAL A 53 9.41 -1.25 1.12
C VAL A 53 10.85 -1.21 0.66
N LYS A 54 11.23 -2.05 -0.31
CA LYS A 54 12.55 -2.04 -0.92
C LYS A 54 12.49 -1.45 -2.31
N THR A 55 13.19 -0.34 -2.50
CA THR A 55 13.26 0.37 -3.78
C THR A 55 14.72 0.56 -4.18
N LYS A 56 15.09 0.10 -5.38
CA LYS A 56 16.47 0.11 -5.90
C LYS A 56 17.49 -0.41 -4.86
N GLY A 57 17.18 -1.54 -4.22
CA GLY A 57 18.04 -2.19 -3.23
C GLY A 57 18.00 -1.59 -1.82
N LYS A 58 17.47 -0.37 -1.63
CA LYS A 58 17.38 0.30 -0.33
C LYS A 58 16.03 0.06 0.33
N ILE A 59 16.03 -0.27 1.62
CA ILE A 59 14.83 -0.33 2.45
C ILE A 59 14.44 1.11 2.78
N ARG A 60 13.15 1.43 2.65
CA ARG A 60 12.57 2.74 2.90
C ARG A 60 11.33 2.58 3.76
N ASP A 61 11.24 3.43 4.77
CA ASP A 61 10.02 3.60 5.55
C ASP A 61 8.95 4.25 4.67
N VAL A 62 7.76 3.66 4.69
CA VAL A 62 6.59 4.15 3.95
C VAL A 62 5.37 4.26 4.87
N SER A 63 5.58 4.28 6.18
CA SER A 63 4.54 4.43 7.18
C SER A 63 3.81 5.77 7.00
N ARG A 64 2.48 5.75 7.12
CA ARG A 64 1.61 6.90 6.88
C ARG A 64 0.21 6.66 7.41
N ARG A 65 -0.50 7.74 7.70
CA ARG A 65 -1.95 7.70 7.92
C ARG A 65 -2.70 7.48 6.61
N VAL A 66 -3.72 6.62 6.65
CA VAL A 66 -4.67 6.42 5.54
C VAL A 66 -6.09 6.54 6.05
N TYR A 67 -6.90 7.35 5.38
CA TYR A 67 -8.34 7.44 5.57
C TYR A 67 -9.03 6.44 4.64
N THR A 68 -9.61 5.38 5.22
CA THR A 68 -10.18 4.24 4.50
C THR A 68 -11.70 4.36 4.41
N MET A 69 -12.28 4.02 3.26
CA MET A 69 -13.72 3.89 3.10
C MET A 69 -14.25 2.71 3.90
N LYS A 70 -15.44 2.86 4.49
CA LYS A 70 -16.11 1.81 5.28
C LYS A 70 -17.00 0.89 4.44
N ASP A 71 -17.51 1.38 3.32
CA ASP A 71 -18.64 0.78 2.61
C ASP A 71 -18.24 0.07 1.29
N ILE A 72 -17.13 -0.65 1.34
CA ILE A 72 -16.65 -1.48 0.23
C ILE A 72 -17.44 -2.80 0.22
N ASP A 73 -18.19 -3.06 -0.85
CA ASP A 73 -18.81 -4.37 -1.06
C ASP A 73 -17.74 -5.39 -1.45
N LEU A 74 -17.43 -6.33 -0.55
CA LEU A 74 -16.38 -7.34 -0.76
C LEU A 74 -16.71 -8.35 -1.86
N ASN A 75 -17.99 -8.51 -2.19
CA ASN A 75 -18.50 -9.50 -3.14
C ASN A 75 -18.75 -8.92 -4.53
N GLN A 76 -18.72 -7.60 -4.69
CA GLN A 76 -18.77 -6.94 -5.99
C GLN A 76 -17.70 -7.53 -6.92
N LYS A 77 -18.13 -7.99 -8.09
CA LYS A 77 -17.25 -8.62 -9.09
C LYS A 77 -16.88 -7.65 -10.20
N ASN A 78 -15.64 -7.72 -10.65
CA ASN A 78 -15.23 -7.09 -11.89
C ASN A 78 -15.71 -7.91 -13.11
N ARG A 79 -15.48 -7.39 -14.33
CA ARG A 79 -15.84 -8.05 -15.59
C ARG A 79 -15.22 -9.44 -15.79
N LYS A 80 -14.13 -9.74 -15.08
CA LYS A 80 -13.44 -11.05 -15.11
C LYS A 80 -13.92 -11.99 -14.00
N GLY A 81 -14.91 -11.60 -13.22
CA GLY A 81 -15.50 -12.40 -12.14
C GLY A 81 -14.77 -12.34 -10.79
N PHE A 82 -13.69 -11.55 -10.65
CA PHE A 82 -12.97 -11.42 -9.39
C PHE A 82 -13.72 -10.49 -8.43
N THR A 83 -13.90 -10.92 -7.18
CA THR A 83 -14.50 -10.08 -6.13
C THR A 83 -13.53 -9.01 -5.64
N ASN A 84 -14.04 -7.96 -5.02
CA ASN A 84 -13.23 -6.92 -4.37
C ASN A 84 -12.25 -7.49 -3.34
N LEU A 85 -12.66 -8.48 -2.54
CA LEU A 85 -11.76 -9.15 -1.60
C LEU A 85 -10.60 -9.85 -2.34
N GLN A 86 -10.88 -10.57 -3.43
CA GLN A 86 -9.86 -11.23 -4.24
C GLN A 86 -8.90 -10.23 -4.90
N LEU A 87 -9.41 -9.10 -5.37
CA LEU A 87 -8.59 -8.01 -5.91
C LEU A 87 -7.62 -7.49 -4.86
N MET A 88 -8.12 -7.16 -3.67
CA MET A 88 -7.30 -6.65 -2.57
C MET A 88 -6.24 -7.67 -2.11
N LYS A 89 -6.58 -8.96 -1.99
CA LYS A 89 -5.62 -10.04 -1.69
C LYS A 89 -4.48 -10.12 -2.70
N ASN A 90 -4.75 -9.83 -3.96
CA ASN A 90 -3.74 -9.78 -5.01
C ASN A 90 -2.93 -8.45 -5.00
N GLY A 91 -3.38 -7.46 -4.22
CA GLY A 91 -2.79 -6.13 -4.11
C GLY A 91 -3.34 -5.14 -5.13
N ASN A 92 -4.52 -5.40 -5.67
CA ASN A 92 -5.24 -4.53 -6.59
C ASN A 92 -6.30 -3.73 -5.84
N ALA A 93 -6.62 -2.55 -6.36
CA ALA A 93 -7.70 -1.74 -5.82
C ALA A 93 -9.06 -2.43 -5.99
N PRO A 94 -9.92 -2.39 -4.95
CA PRO A 94 -11.31 -2.77 -5.09
C PRO A 94 -12.08 -1.72 -5.90
N PHE A 95 -13.29 -2.08 -6.29
CA PHE A 95 -14.28 -1.19 -6.89
C PHE A 95 -15.15 -0.55 -5.80
N ALA A 96 -15.53 0.70 -6.02
CA ALA A 96 -16.53 1.40 -5.24
C ALA A 96 -17.95 1.06 -5.74
N LYS A 97 -18.96 1.48 -4.97
CA LYS A 97 -20.39 1.31 -5.30
C LYS A 97 -20.80 1.90 -6.64
N ASP A 98 -20.10 2.94 -7.11
CA ASP A 98 -20.34 3.56 -8.41
C ASP A 98 -19.73 2.77 -9.60
N GLY A 99 -19.09 1.64 -9.32
CA GLY A 99 -18.48 0.78 -10.33
C GLY A 99 -17.09 1.22 -10.79
N THR A 100 -16.54 2.31 -10.25
CA THR A 100 -15.15 2.75 -10.52
C THR A 100 -14.17 2.18 -9.51
N GLN A 101 -12.87 2.16 -9.82
CA GLN A 101 -11.88 1.68 -8.86
C GLN A 101 -11.65 2.71 -7.74
N ILE A 102 -11.30 2.22 -6.56
CA ILE A 102 -10.90 3.09 -5.46
C ILE A 102 -9.44 3.48 -5.64
N ASN A 103 -9.20 4.79 -5.73
CA ASN A 103 -7.87 5.39 -5.80
C ASN A 103 -7.33 5.68 -4.40
N LEU A 104 -6.00 5.59 -4.25
CA LEU A 104 -5.27 6.12 -3.11
C LEU A 104 -4.71 7.49 -3.46
N HIS A 105 -5.35 8.54 -2.97
CA HIS A 105 -4.99 9.92 -3.22
C HIS A 105 -4.13 10.49 -2.08
N HIS A 106 -3.06 11.22 -2.40
CA HIS A 106 -2.23 11.93 -1.42
C HIS A 106 -2.83 13.29 -1.08
N LEU A 107 -3.16 13.55 0.18
CA LEU A 107 -3.80 14.80 0.59
C LEU A 107 -2.91 16.04 0.42
N ILE A 108 -1.59 15.89 0.55
CA ILE A 108 -0.62 16.98 0.41
C ILE A 108 0.36 16.74 -0.75
N GLN A 109 0.07 15.77 -1.62
CA GLN A 109 0.88 15.41 -2.80
C GLN A 109 2.36 15.06 -2.54
N GLU A 110 2.72 14.70 -1.31
CA GLU A 110 4.05 14.19 -0.91
C GLU A 110 4.08 12.67 -0.81
N GLU A 111 5.22 12.04 -1.16
CA GLU A 111 5.43 10.59 -1.03
C GLU A 111 6.73 10.31 -0.24
N PRO A 112 6.66 9.62 0.91
CA PRO A 112 5.45 9.15 1.59
C PRO A 112 4.63 10.32 2.17
N GLY A 113 3.32 10.15 2.26
CA GLY A 113 2.42 11.17 2.82
C GLY A 113 1.01 10.64 3.06
N THR A 114 0.23 11.35 3.86
CA THR A 114 -1.14 10.98 4.25
C THR A 114 -2.03 10.72 3.03
N MET A 115 -2.82 9.65 3.09
CA MET A 115 -3.68 9.21 1.97
C MET A 115 -5.16 9.15 2.29
N LEU A 116 -5.96 9.23 1.24
CA LEU A 116 -7.40 9.04 1.23
C LEU A 116 -7.78 7.99 0.17
N GLU A 117 -8.60 7.02 0.56
CA GLU A 117 -9.36 6.20 -0.38
C GLU A 117 -10.50 7.02 -0.98
N ILE A 118 -10.57 7.11 -2.31
CA ILE A 118 -11.61 7.86 -3.01
C ILE A 118 -12.00 7.13 -4.30
N PRO A 119 -13.30 7.03 -4.65
CA PRO A 119 -13.70 6.49 -5.95
C PRO A 119 -13.08 7.30 -7.09
N GLU A 120 -12.65 6.63 -8.16
CA GLU A 120 -12.05 7.28 -9.32
C GLU A 120 -12.99 8.31 -9.95
N SER A 121 -14.32 8.07 -9.95
CA SER A 121 -15.30 9.04 -10.45
C SER A 121 -15.18 10.40 -9.72
N TRP A 122 -15.02 10.37 -8.40
CA TRP A 122 -14.86 11.56 -7.56
C TRP A 122 -13.46 12.15 -7.71
N HIS A 123 -12.42 11.32 -7.77
CA HIS A 123 -11.06 11.77 -8.02
C HIS A 123 -10.96 12.57 -9.32
N ASN A 124 -11.64 12.12 -10.37
CA ASN A 124 -11.66 12.79 -11.67
C ASN A 124 -12.52 14.05 -11.64
N LYS A 125 -13.73 13.97 -11.07
CA LYS A 125 -14.65 15.11 -10.98
C LYS A 125 -14.06 16.29 -10.21
N TYR A 126 -13.30 16.03 -9.15
CA TYR A 126 -12.70 17.04 -8.28
C TYR A 126 -11.19 17.18 -8.48
N SER A 127 -10.67 16.77 -9.64
CA SER A 127 -9.23 16.74 -9.92
C SER A 127 -8.54 18.08 -9.65
N ASP A 128 -9.14 19.20 -10.04
CA ASP A 128 -8.54 20.53 -9.88
C ASP A 128 -8.35 20.91 -8.40
N VAL A 129 -9.30 20.53 -7.55
CA VAL A 129 -9.23 20.75 -6.10
C VAL A 129 -8.20 19.82 -5.47
N LEU A 130 -8.16 18.56 -5.92
CA LEU A 130 -7.28 17.53 -5.37
C LEU A 130 -5.82 17.70 -5.80
N HIS A 131 -5.55 18.36 -6.94
CA HIS A 131 -4.21 18.44 -7.51
C HIS A 131 -3.54 19.82 -7.52
N GLY A 132 -4.07 20.79 -6.78
CA GLY A 132 -3.59 22.18 -6.80
C GLY A 132 -2.37 22.52 -5.92
N LEU A 133 -1.84 21.60 -5.10
CA LEU A 133 -0.78 21.93 -4.11
C LEU A 133 0.65 21.91 -4.68
N LYS A 134 0.86 21.34 -5.87
CA LYS A 134 2.15 21.22 -6.54
C LYS A 134 2.03 21.68 -7.98
N GLY A 135 3.04 22.42 -8.43
CA GLY A 135 3.14 22.88 -9.80
C GLY A 135 3.49 21.76 -10.78
N ASN A 136 3.39 22.08 -12.07
CA ASN A 136 3.78 21.18 -13.15
C ASN A 136 5.22 20.69 -12.97
N GLY A 137 5.42 19.38 -13.11
CA GLY A 137 6.74 18.75 -12.97
C GLY A 137 7.15 18.41 -11.53
N GLN A 138 6.44 18.90 -10.50
CA GLN A 138 6.78 18.65 -9.09
C GLN A 138 6.16 17.36 -8.52
N SER A 139 5.45 16.59 -9.34
CA SER A 139 4.88 15.32 -8.91
C SER A 139 5.97 14.35 -8.49
N PHE A 140 5.79 13.66 -7.36
CA PHE A 140 6.66 12.56 -6.93
C PHE A 140 6.81 11.46 -8.00
N ARG A 141 5.85 11.37 -8.94
CA ARG A 141 5.89 10.42 -10.05
C ARG A 141 7.05 10.65 -11.02
N ASN A 142 7.59 11.87 -11.05
CA ASN A 142 8.77 12.19 -11.86
C ASN A 142 10.07 11.70 -11.23
N ASP A 143 10.06 11.32 -9.94
CA ASP A 143 11.17 10.65 -9.29
C ASP A 143 10.99 9.12 -9.39
N PRO A 144 11.88 8.38 -10.11
CA PRO A 144 11.74 6.94 -10.29
C PRO A 144 11.80 6.11 -9.00
N VAL A 145 12.40 6.64 -7.93
CA VAL A 145 12.43 6.01 -6.62
C VAL A 145 11.10 6.21 -5.92
N LEU A 146 10.57 7.44 -5.89
CA LEU A 146 9.29 7.71 -5.24
C LEU A 146 8.11 7.06 -5.96
N ASP A 147 8.10 7.05 -7.30
CA ASP A 147 7.09 6.32 -8.08
C ASP A 147 7.08 4.81 -7.77
N LYS A 148 8.26 4.18 -7.76
CA LYS A 148 8.38 2.76 -7.44
C LYS A 148 8.05 2.46 -5.98
N GLN A 149 8.38 3.38 -5.07
CA GLN A 149 8.00 3.31 -3.66
C GLN A 149 6.48 3.32 -3.51
N TYR A 150 5.79 4.30 -4.11
CA TYR A 150 4.34 4.40 -4.08
C TYR A 150 3.65 3.17 -4.69
N LYS A 151 4.10 2.70 -5.85
CA LYS A 151 3.57 1.47 -6.48
C LYS A 151 3.70 0.25 -5.56
N SER A 152 4.82 0.15 -4.84
CA SER A 152 5.06 -0.93 -3.87
C SER A 152 4.17 -0.79 -2.64
N PHE A 153 4.04 0.43 -2.10
CA PHE A 153 3.11 0.75 -1.00
C PHE A 153 1.69 0.37 -1.39
N ARG A 154 1.16 0.89 -2.50
CA ARG A 154 -0.22 0.65 -2.97
C ARG A 154 -0.57 -0.83 -3.02
N ARG A 155 0.32 -1.65 -3.61
CA ARG A 155 0.08 -3.10 -3.72
C ARG A 155 0.00 -3.78 -2.36
N ARG A 156 0.86 -3.39 -1.42
CA ARG A 156 0.92 -3.99 -0.08
C ARG A 156 -0.16 -3.47 0.85
N TYR A 157 -0.51 -2.20 0.70
CA TYR A 157 -1.64 -1.58 1.37
C TYR A 157 -2.93 -2.33 1.05
N TRP A 158 -3.24 -2.63 -0.21
CA TRP A 158 -4.46 -3.37 -0.55
C TRP A 158 -4.47 -4.78 0.03
N ARG A 159 -3.32 -5.45 0.12
CA ARG A 159 -3.21 -6.75 0.79
C ARG A 159 -3.49 -6.64 2.28
N TRP A 160 -2.95 -5.62 2.94
CA TRP A 160 -3.26 -5.32 4.34
C TRP A 160 -4.75 -4.98 4.52
N ARG A 161 -5.34 -4.22 3.59
CA ARG A 161 -6.76 -3.86 3.60
C ARG A 161 -7.66 -5.09 3.52
N ALA A 162 -7.33 -6.08 2.67
CA ALA A 162 -8.04 -7.36 2.62
C ALA A 162 -8.03 -8.09 3.97
N GLN A 163 -6.87 -8.16 4.64
CA GLN A 163 -6.74 -8.83 5.94
C GLN A 163 -7.63 -8.21 7.01
N GLN A 164 -7.95 -6.91 6.92
CA GLN A 164 -8.85 -6.26 7.87
C GLN A 164 -10.29 -6.77 7.78
N PHE A 165 -10.68 -7.35 6.65
CA PHE A 165 -12.00 -7.95 6.47
C PHE A 165 -12.00 -9.45 6.79
N GLU A 166 -10.88 -10.15 6.56
CA GLU A 166 -10.76 -11.57 6.91
C GLU A 166 -10.68 -11.80 8.43
N ASN A 167 -10.07 -10.88 9.17
CA ASN A 167 -9.91 -11.01 10.63
C ASN A 167 -11.15 -10.53 11.41
N GLN A 168 -12.26 -10.23 10.73
CA GLN A 168 -13.54 -9.82 11.33
C GLN A 168 -14.60 -10.93 11.29
N GLU A 169 -14.28 -12.08 10.69
CA GLU A 169 -15.05 -13.34 10.75
C GLU A 169 -14.50 -14.26 11.85
#